data_AF-A0A9P6IBH8-F1
#
_entry.id   AF-A0A9P6IBH8-F1
#
_cell.length_a   1.000
_cell.length_b   1.000
_cell.length_c   1.000
_cell.angle_alpha   90.00
_cell.angle_beta   90.00
_cell.angle_gamma   90.00
#
_symmetry.space_group_name_H-M   'P 1'
#
loop_
_entity.id
_entity.type
_entity.pdbx_description
1 polymer ?
#
loop_
_entity_poly.entity_id
_entity_poly.type
_entity_poly.pdbx_seq_one_letter_code
_entity_poly.pdbx_strand_id
1 'polypeptide(L)'
;MVNHNIRTVRQLAELEFFHIESIMSRNPPFGQKIVRNLKHFPRLILALDIPKREGARSLVVRAMLGCTNLEVPAWKESVPWVTLAAETTDGRLVFFWRGRAGSMMSGKELVFPVEAVPGQTVFVWAACEEIAGTVVTKEVSV
;
A
#
# COMPACT_ATOMS: atom_id res chain seq x y z
N MET A 1 -10.86 21.17 0.76
CA MET A 1 -10.39 19.88 0.19
C MET A 1 -11.51 18.84 0.12
N VAL A 2 -12.14 18.43 1.23
CA VAL A 2 -13.25 17.46 1.20
C VAL A 2 -14.43 17.92 0.33
N ASN A 3 -14.78 19.22 0.42
CA ASN A 3 -15.83 19.83 -0.42
C ASN A 3 -15.48 19.86 -1.91
N HIS A 4 -14.20 19.66 -2.27
CA HIS A 4 -13.72 19.54 -3.65
C HIS A 4 -13.45 18.07 -4.03
N ASN A 5 -14.05 17.11 -3.31
CA ASN A 5 -13.95 15.67 -3.55
C ASN A 5 -12.53 15.07 -3.43
N ILE A 6 -11.61 15.78 -2.76
CA ILE A 6 -10.26 15.29 -2.47
C ILE A 6 -10.25 14.71 -1.06
N ARG A 7 -10.18 13.38 -0.97
CA ARG A 7 -10.24 12.61 0.29
C ARG A 7 -8.98 11.81 0.58
N THR A 8 -8.11 11.62 -0.40
CA THR A 8 -6.87 10.85 -0.23
C THR A 8 -5.64 11.66 -0.60
N VAL A 9 -4.50 11.29 0.00
CA VAL A 9 -3.20 11.88 -0.35
C VAL A 9 -2.84 11.61 -1.81
N ARG A 10 -3.28 10.47 -2.35
CA ARG A 10 -3.10 10.11 -3.77
C ARG A 10 -3.83 11.09 -4.70
N GLN A 11 -5.10 11.39 -4.42
CA GLN A 11 -5.86 12.39 -5.18
C GLN A 11 -5.22 13.77 -5.10
N LEU A 12 -4.71 14.14 -3.92
CA LEU A 12 -3.98 15.40 -3.75
C LEU A 12 -2.68 15.44 -4.57
N ALA A 13 -1.95 14.32 -4.62
CA ALA A 13 -0.69 14.20 -5.35
C ALA A 13 -0.86 14.22 -6.89
N GLU A 14 -2.09 14.09 -7.39
CA GLU A 14 -2.44 14.18 -8.81
C GLU A 14 -2.82 15.61 -9.22
N LEU A 15 -2.87 16.57 -8.28
CA LEU A 15 -3.21 17.96 -8.57
C LEU A 15 -1.98 18.82 -8.87
N GLU A 16 -2.15 19.74 -9.81
CA GLU A 16 -1.20 20.83 -10.04
C GLU A 16 -1.17 21.83 -8.88
N PHE A 17 -0.01 22.46 -8.65
CA PHE A 17 0.21 23.35 -7.50
C PHE A 17 -0.80 24.50 -7.41
N PHE A 18 -1.21 25.09 -8.54
CA PHE A 18 -2.14 26.21 -8.58
C PHE A 18 -3.58 25.79 -8.20
N HIS A 19 -3.98 24.55 -8.50
CA HIS A 19 -5.25 23.99 -8.03
C HIS A 19 -5.24 23.82 -6.52
N ILE A 20 -4.12 23.36 -5.95
CA ILE A 20 -3.96 23.22 -4.49
C ILE A 20 -4.09 24.59 -3.81
N GLU A 21 -3.40 25.61 -4.34
CA GLU A 21 -3.45 26.98 -3.82
C GLU A 21 -4.87 27.57 -3.85
N SER A 22 -5.57 27.40 -4.97
CA SER A 22 -6.96 27.85 -5.12
C SER A 22 -7.90 27.14 -4.14
N ILE A 23 -7.86 25.80 -4.09
CA ILE A 23 -8.73 24.98 -3.23
C ILE A 23 -8.47 25.24 -1.74
N MET A 24 -7.25 25.58 -1.37
CA MET A 24 -6.87 25.85 0.01
C MET A 24 -6.88 27.34 0.36
N SER A 25 -7.18 28.22 -0.60
CA SER A 25 -7.14 29.68 -0.46
C SER A 25 -5.79 30.16 0.12
N ARG A 26 -4.69 29.63 -0.41
CA ARG A 26 -3.32 29.96 0.00
C ARG A 26 -2.58 30.58 -1.17
N ASN A 27 -1.68 31.51 -0.87
CA ASN A 27 -0.84 32.14 -1.88
C ASN A 27 0.39 31.27 -2.21
N PRO A 28 1.00 31.47 -3.40
CA PRO A 28 2.31 30.93 -3.70
C PRO A 28 3.34 31.24 -2.61
N PRO A 29 4.31 30.34 -2.33
CA PRO A 29 4.59 29.07 -3.01
C PRO A 29 3.97 27.86 -2.30
N PHE A 30 2.77 28.00 -1.70
CA PHE A 30 2.18 26.94 -0.87
C PHE A 30 1.95 25.63 -1.63
N GLY A 31 1.34 25.68 -2.81
CA GLY A 31 1.05 24.50 -3.62
C GLY A 31 2.32 23.81 -4.08
N GLN A 32 3.35 24.59 -4.45
CA GLN A 32 4.65 24.05 -4.87
C GLN A 32 5.32 23.25 -3.76
N LYS A 33 5.23 23.71 -2.50
CA LYS A 33 5.73 22.96 -1.34
C LYS A 33 4.99 21.64 -1.16
N ILE A 34 3.67 21.63 -1.32
CA ILE A 34 2.87 20.40 -1.23
C ILE A 34 3.24 19.41 -2.33
N VAL A 35 3.29 19.84 -3.60
CA VAL A 35 3.67 18.98 -4.72
C VAL A 35 5.08 18.40 -4.51
N ARG A 36 6.04 19.21 -4.05
CA ARG A 36 7.40 18.74 -3.75
C ARG A 36 7.39 17.67 -2.65
N ASN A 37 6.64 17.87 -1.57
CA ASN A 37 6.53 16.89 -0.49
C ASN A 37 5.86 15.59 -0.96
N LEU A 38 4.86 15.69 -1.85
CA LEU A 38 4.11 14.54 -2.34
C LEU A 38 4.84 13.78 -3.46
N LYS A 39 5.87 14.35 -4.08
CA LYS A 39 6.71 13.66 -5.09
C LYS A 39 7.26 12.33 -4.55
N HIS A 40 7.64 12.30 -3.27
CA HIS A 40 8.25 11.14 -2.62
C HIS A 40 7.27 10.31 -1.79
N PHE A 41 5.97 10.66 -1.79
CA PHE A 41 4.96 9.91 -1.07
C PHE A 41 4.88 8.45 -1.58
N PRO A 42 4.96 7.43 -0.71
CA PRO A 42 4.96 6.04 -1.16
C PRO A 42 3.65 5.63 -1.85
N ARG A 43 3.77 5.02 -3.02
CA ARG A 43 2.65 4.52 -3.83
C ARG A 43 2.72 3.00 -3.90
N LEU A 44 2.34 2.37 -2.79
CA LEU A 44 2.32 0.91 -2.66
C LEU A 44 1.30 0.30 -3.62
N ILE A 45 1.61 -0.91 -4.10
CA ILE A 45 0.70 -1.77 -4.86
C ILE A 45 0.79 -3.20 -4.33
N LEU A 46 -0.34 -3.88 -4.33
CA LEU A 46 -0.45 -5.26 -3.88
C LEU A 46 -1.29 -6.07 -4.88
N ALA A 47 -0.75 -7.19 -5.33
CA ALA A 47 -1.47 -8.20 -6.09
C ALA A 47 -1.36 -9.55 -5.38
N LEU A 48 -2.40 -10.37 -5.48
CA LEU A 48 -2.43 -11.73 -4.96
C LEU A 48 -2.58 -12.71 -6.11
N ASP A 49 -1.90 -13.84 -6.00
CA ASP A 49 -2.06 -15.01 -6.85
C ASP A 49 -2.16 -16.27 -5.99
N ILE A 50 -2.96 -17.23 -6.45
CA ILE A 50 -3.08 -18.55 -5.86
C ILE A 50 -2.63 -19.55 -6.92
N PRO A 51 -1.38 -20.00 -6.91
CA PRO A 51 -0.98 -21.17 -7.67
C PRO A 51 -1.83 -22.37 -7.20
N LYS A 52 -2.42 -23.09 -8.16
CA LYS A 52 -3.40 -24.18 -8.00
C LYS A 52 -3.31 -25.00 -6.69
N ARG A 53 -4.48 -25.39 -6.17
CA ARG A 53 -4.69 -26.31 -5.04
C ARG A 53 -3.99 -27.66 -5.27
N GLU A 54 -2.87 -27.91 -4.63
CA GLU A 54 -2.33 -29.27 -4.46
C GLU A 54 -2.77 -29.83 -3.10
N GLY A 55 -3.59 -30.89 -3.10
CA GLY A 55 -3.67 -31.82 -1.96
C GLY A 55 -4.36 -31.33 -0.66
N ALA A 56 -5.57 -30.78 -0.78
CA ALA A 56 -6.68 -30.89 0.20
C ALA A 56 -6.59 -30.33 1.63
N ARG A 57 -5.54 -29.63 2.10
CA ARG A 57 -5.60 -28.90 3.42
C ARG A 57 -4.88 -27.56 3.50
N SER A 58 -4.02 -27.22 2.55
CA SER A 58 -3.29 -25.94 2.56
C SER A 58 -3.34 -25.26 1.20
N LEU A 59 -3.61 -23.96 1.20
CA LEU A 59 -3.57 -23.09 0.04
C LEU A 59 -2.25 -22.30 0.08
N VAL A 60 -1.59 -22.10 -1.06
CA VAL A 60 -0.42 -21.22 -1.13
C VAL A 60 -0.87 -19.87 -1.66
N VAL A 61 -0.63 -18.81 -0.89
CA VAL A 61 -0.86 -17.44 -1.31
C VAL A 61 0.46 -16.84 -1.75
N ARG A 62 0.47 -16.24 -2.95
CA ARG A 62 1.58 -15.43 -3.46
C ARG A 62 1.16 -13.97 -3.45
N ALA A 63 1.79 -13.17 -2.62
CA ALA A 63 1.60 -11.72 -2.57
C ALA A 63 2.74 -11.01 -3.29
N MET A 64 2.39 -10.25 -4.34
CA MET A 64 3.30 -9.37 -5.05
C MET A 64 3.14 -7.96 -4.51
N LEU A 65 4.08 -7.55 -3.67
CA LEU A 65 4.15 -6.21 -3.09
C LEU A 65 5.12 -5.35 -3.88
N GLY A 66 4.73 -4.14 -4.24
CA GLY A 66 5.55 -3.25 -5.04
C GLY A 66 5.35 -1.77 -4.70
N CYS A 67 6.15 -0.93 -5.34
CA CYS A 67 6.06 0.52 -5.23
C CYS A 67 6.13 1.15 -6.62
N THR A 68 5.12 1.96 -6.97
CA THR A 68 5.00 2.57 -8.32
C THR A 68 5.68 3.92 -8.43
N ASN A 69 6.41 4.36 -7.40
CA ASN A 69 7.22 5.56 -7.48
C ASN A 69 8.33 5.41 -8.54
N LEU A 70 8.69 6.52 -9.20
CA LEU A 70 9.81 6.55 -10.14
C LEU A 70 11.17 6.44 -9.42
N GLU A 71 11.24 6.98 -8.21
CA GLU A 71 12.42 6.97 -7.33
C GLU A 71 12.05 6.29 -6.01
N VAL A 72 13.06 5.86 -5.24
CA VAL A 72 12.82 5.28 -3.90
C VAL A 72 12.01 6.28 -3.07
N PRO A 73 10.87 5.86 -2.49
CA PRO A 73 10.08 6.74 -1.64
C PRO A 73 10.89 7.21 -0.43
N ALA A 74 10.70 8.46 -0.07
CA ALA A 74 11.36 9.08 1.07
C ALA A 74 10.33 9.87 1.88
N TRP A 75 10.38 9.72 3.20
CA TRP A 75 9.54 10.44 4.14
C TRP A 75 10.39 10.93 5.30
N LYS A 76 10.32 12.24 5.59
CA LYS A 76 11.20 12.90 6.56
C LYS A 76 12.68 12.52 6.35
N GLU A 77 13.13 12.58 5.09
CA GLU A 77 14.52 12.29 4.69
C GLU A 77 14.98 10.83 4.87
N SER A 78 14.06 9.89 5.12
CA SER A 78 14.36 8.48 5.29
C SER A 78 13.50 7.57 4.41
N VAL A 79 14.00 6.37 4.10
CA VAL A 79 13.22 5.36 3.38
C VAL A 79 12.25 4.70 4.37
N PRO A 80 10.92 4.81 4.16
CA PRO A 80 9.96 4.37 5.15
C PRO A 80 9.92 2.83 5.27
N TRP A 81 9.60 2.37 6.48
CA TRP A 81 9.27 0.98 6.74
C TRP A 81 7.88 0.65 6.21
N VAL A 82 7.75 -0.56 5.69
CA VAL A 82 6.51 -1.14 5.19
C VAL A 82 6.30 -2.49 5.86
N THR A 83 5.09 -2.68 6.38
CA THR A 83 4.62 -3.95 6.89
C THR A 83 3.60 -4.51 5.90
N LEU A 84 3.69 -5.82 5.63
CA LEU A 84 2.64 -6.61 5.00
C LEU A 84 2.19 -7.68 6.00
N ALA A 85 0.89 -7.84 6.16
CA ALA A 85 0.32 -8.87 6.99
C ALA A 85 -0.85 -9.53 6.26
N ALA A 86 -1.12 -10.78 6.63
CA ALA A 86 -2.29 -11.52 6.18
C ALA A 86 -3.03 -12.08 7.38
N GLU A 87 -4.35 -11.86 7.40
CA GLU A 87 -5.25 -12.29 8.46
C GLU A 87 -6.43 -13.05 7.87
N THR A 88 -6.92 -14.06 8.58
CA THR A 88 -8.13 -14.78 8.20
C THR A 88 -9.39 -14.13 8.77
N THR A 89 -10.57 -14.49 8.26
CA THR A 89 -11.87 -13.97 8.75
C THR A 89 -12.12 -14.19 10.25
N ASP A 90 -11.51 -15.20 10.86
CA ASP A 90 -11.56 -15.45 12.32
C ASP A 90 -10.51 -14.65 13.12
N GLY A 91 -9.81 -13.70 12.48
CA GLY A 91 -8.88 -12.77 13.12
C GLY A 91 -7.50 -13.36 13.41
N ARG A 92 -7.13 -14.50 12.80
CA ARG A 92 -5.80 -15.08 12.98
C ARG A 92 -4.81 -14.47 12.00
N LEU A 93 -3.70 -13.97 12.51
CA LEU A 93 -2.55 -13.57 11.70
C LEU A 93 -1.86 -14.82 11.14
N VAL A 94 -1.92 -15.01 9.82
CA VAL A 94 -1.34 -16.16 9.12
C VAL A 94 -0.01 -15.85 8.45
N PHE A 95 0.28 -14.57 8.20
CA PHE A 95 1.57 -14.16 7.66
C PHE A 95 1.92 -12.73 8.08
N PHE A 96 3.22 -12.48 8.26
CA PHE A 96 3.76 -11.17 8.56
C PHE A 96 5.12 -10.98 7.90
N TRP A 97 5.31 -9.81 7.29
CA TRP A 97 6.58 -9.39 6.72
C TRP A 97 6.79 -7.90 6.97
N ARG A 98 8.05 -7.52 7.23
CA ARG A 98 8.47 -6.14 7.38
C ARG A 98 9.72 -5.87 6.55
N GLY A 99 9.77 -4.72 5.88
CA GLY A 99 10.93 -4.29 5.12
C GLY A 99 10.89 -2.81 4.77
N ARG A 100 11.90 -2.33 4.06
CA ARG A 100 11.96 -0.92 3.62
C ARG A 100 11.31 -0.76 2.26
N ALA A 101 10.70 0.40 2.00
CA ALA A 101 10.08 0.73 0.71
C ALA A 101 11.03 0.52 -0.49
N GLY A 102 12.32 0.84 -0.32
CA GLY A 102 13.33 0.61 -1.35
C GLY A 102 13.49 -0.86 -1.78
N SER A 103 13.23 -1.82 -0.89
CA SER A 103 13.34 -3.26 -1.19
C SER A 103 12.25 -3.80 -2.12
N MET A 104 11.27 -2.96 -2.49
CA MET A 104 10.09 -3.33 -3.27
C MET A 104 10.00 -2.56 -4.60
N MET A 105 11.03 -1.76 -4.94
CA MET A 105 11.08 -1.02 -6.20
C MET A 105 11.10 -1.95 -7.43
N SER A 106 11.75 -3.11 -7.31
CA SER A 106 11.76 -4.17 -8.32
C SER A 106 10.59 -5.16 -8.19
N GLY A 107 9.63 -4.89 -7.30
CA GLY A 107 8.66 -5.87 -6.84
C GLY A 107 9.25 -6.87 -5.83
N LYS A 108 8.41 -7.31 -4.91
CA LYS A 108 8.73 -8.25 -3.85
C LYS A 108 7.66 -9.36 -3.83
N GLU A 109 8.07 -10.57 -4.18
CA GLU A 109 7.22 -11.76 -4.04
C GLU A 109 7.34 -12.29 -2.60
N LEU A 110 6.19 -12.53 -1.97
CA LEU A 110 6.05 -13.13 -0.65
C LEU A 110 5.11 -14.32 -0.78
N VAL A 111 5.60 -15.51 -0.51
CA VAL A 111 4.85 -16.76 -0.65
C VAL A 111 4.66 -17.38 0.72
N PHE A 112 3.41 -17.68 1.08
CA PHE A 112 3.10 -18.27 2.37
C PHE A 112 1.91 -19.24 2.29
N PRO A 113 1.97 -20.35 3.06
CA PRO A 113 0.85 -21.27 3.16
C PRO A 113 -0.22 -20.72 4.10
N VAL A 114 -1.49 -20.99 3.79
CA VAL A 114 -2.65 -20.76 4.65
C VAL A 114 -3.48 -22.03 4.71
N GLU A 115 -4.17 -22.26 5.83
CA GLU A 115 -5.05 -23.42 5.97
C GLU A 115 -6.27 -23.28 5.06
N ALA A 116 -6.65 -24.37 4.39
CA ALA A 116 -7.77 -24.37 3.46
C ALA A 116 -9.11 -24.64 4.18
N VAL A 117 -9.64 -23.61 4.86
CA VAL A 117 -10.92 -23.71 5.57
C VAL A 117 -12.06 -23.21 4.66
N PRO A 118 -13.07 -24.04 4.34
CA PRO A 118 -14.18 -23.63 3.48
C PRO A 118 -14.91 -22.39 4.00
N GLY A 119 -15.03 -21.37 3.15
CA GLY A 119 -15.72 -20.13 3.50
C GLY A 119 -14.88 -19.12 4.28
N GLN A 120 -13.60 -19.42 4.53
CA GLN A 120 -12.65 -18.48 5.09
C GLN A 120 -12.09 -17.57 3.99
N THR A 121 -11.91 -16.30 4.32
CA THR A 121 -11.22 -15.32 3.48
C THR A 121 -9.91 -14.94 4.15
N VAL A 122 -8.85 -14.85 3.35
CA VAL A 122 -7.57 -14.28 3.78
C VAL A 122 -7.50 -12.84 3.28
N PHE A 123 -7.42 -11.90 4.21
CA PHE A 123 -7.21 -10.48 3.98
C PHE A 123 -5.72 -10.20 4.04
N VAL A 124 -5.14 -9.71 2.95
CA VAL A 124 -3.74 -9.30 2.87
C VAL A 124 -3.68 -7.79 2.75
N TRP A 125 -2.90 -7.15 3.62
CA TRP A 125 -2.74 -5.71 3.61
C TRP A 125 -1.29 -5.31 3.76
N ALA A 126 -0.93 -4.17 3.19
CA ALA A 126 0.38 -3.57 3.39
C ALA A 126 0.26 -2.05 3.56
N ALA A 127 1.11 -1.48 4.42
CA ALA A 127 1.15 -0.05 4.68
C ALA A 127 2.54 0.39 5.17
N CYS A 128 2.85 1.67 4.95
CA CYS A 128 3.96 2.32 5.62
C CYS A 128 3.63 2.55 7.10
N GLU A 129 4.58 2.27 8.00
CA GLU A 129 4.35 2.36 9.45
C GLU A 129 4.15 3.81 9.93
N GLU A 130 4.78 4.77 9.27
CA GLU A 130 4.84 6.17 9.71
C GLU A 130 3.97 7.13 8.88
N ILE A 131 3.27 6.60 7.87
CA ILE A 131 2.61 7.41 6.84
C ILE A 131 1.18 6.96 6.64
N ALA A 132 0.23 7.85 6.95
CA ALA A 132 -1.18 7.59 6.71
C ALA A 132 -1.51 7.60 5.21
N GLY A 133 -2.52 6.81 4.83
CA GLY A 133 -3.05 6.79 3.46
C GLY A 133 -2.23 5.97 2.45
N THR A 134 -1.27 5.15 2.91
CA THR A 134 -0.51 4.23 2.06
C THR A 134 -1.07 2.81 2.03
N VAL A 135 -2.12 2.53 2.81
CA VAL A 135 -2.65 1.17 2.95
C VAL A 135 -3.17 0.65 1.61
N VAL A 136 -2.75 -0.56 1.26
CA VAL A 136 -3.30 -1.34 0.15
C VAL A 136 -3.77 -2.67 0.68
N THR A 137 -4.95 -3.10 0.23
CA THR A 137 -5.58 -4.34 0.68
C THR A 137 -5.98 -5.18 -0.51
N LYS A 138 -5.95 -6.50 -0.30
CA LYS A 138 -6.48 -7.52 -1.19
C LYS A 138 -7.06 -8.64 -0.34
N GLU A 139 -8.00 -9.38 -0.90
CA GLU A 139 -8.59 -10.51 -0.23
C GLU A 139 -8.67 -11.68 -1.19
N VAL A 140 -8.67 -12.88 -0.62
CA VAL A 140 -8.88 -14.09 -1.38
C VAL A 140 -9.64 -15.12 -0.58
N SER A 141 -10.67 -15.69 -1.19
CA SER A 141 -11.48 -16.75 -0.58
C SER A 141 -10.78 -18.09 -0.76
N VAL A 142 -10.76 -18.86 0.32
CA VAL A 142 -10.06 -20.15 0.40
C VAL A 142 -11.03 -21.31 0.22
#